data_AF-A0A0J6EYS8-F1
#
_entry.id   AF-A0A0J6EYS8-F1
#
_cell.length_a   1.000
_cell.length_b   1.000
_cell.length_c   1.000
_cell.angle_alpha   90.00
_cell.angle_beta   90.00
_cell.angle_gamma   90.00
#
_symmetry.space_group_name_H-M   'P 1'
#
loop_
_entity.id
_entity.type
_entity.pdbx_description
1 polymer ?
#
loop_
_entity_poly.entity_id
_entity_poly.type
_entity_poly.pdbx_seq_one_letter_code
_entity_poly.pdbx_strand_id
1 'polypeptide(L)'
;MAGLMDFKTDDRLRIVYTMERQEVLLMQRMVLQHYNARDIFNCDETGLLWKMVPDRGLSTRSLPGRKKEKARITAHLCCNSDGSERLPIWFIGKAQQPHAFRAAGIIIENLNLK
;
A
#
# COMPACT_ATOMS: atom_id res chain seq x y z
N MET A 1 13.32 17.12 7.56
CA MET A 1 14.14 15.92 7.80
C MET A 1 13.26 14.68 7.69
N ALA A 2 13.38 13.93 6.60
CA ALA A 2 12.97 12.53 6.51
C ALA A 2 13.77 11.91 5.36
N GLY A 3 14.88 11.27 5.70
CA GLY A 3 15.70 10.54 4.73
C GLY A 3 14.96 9.27 4.33
N LEU A 4 14.55 9.19 3.06
CA LEU A 4 14.20 7.93 2.43
C LEU A 4 15.50 7.15 2.21
N MET A 5 15.51 5.90 2.66
CA MET A 5 16.58 4.93 2.42
C MET A 5 16.84 4.77 0.92
N ASP A 6 18.09 4.96 0.53
CA ASP A 6 18.59 4.70 -0.81
C ASP A 6 18.56 3.21 -1.13
N PHE A 7 17.61 2.82 -1.98
CA PHE A 7 17.76 1.63 -2.80
C PHE A 7 18.60 2.03 -4.02
N LYS A 8 19.83 1.50 -4.09
CA LYS A 8 20.73 1.62 -5.24
C LYS A 8 20.07 0.96 -6.45
N THR A 9 19.39 1.76 -7.25
CA THR A 9 18.94 1.41 -8.60
C THR A 9 19.58 2.44 -9.52
N ASP A 10 20.29 1.96 -10.55
CA ASP A 10 21.02 2.73 -11.56
C ASP A 10 20.41 4.12 -11.82
N ASP A 11 21.15 5.18 -11.50
CA ASP A 11 20.69 6.58 -11.55
C ASP A 11 20.09 6.94 -12.92
N ARG A 12 20.52 6.26 -13.99
CA ARG A 12 19.97 6.44 -15.33
C ARG A 12 18.54 5.91 -15.46
N LEU A 13 18.25 4.74 -14.90
CA LEU A 13 16.88 4.21 -14.84
C LEU A 13 16.03 5.09 -13.94
N ARG A 14 16.56 5.55 -12.81
CA ARG A 14 15.84 6.44 -11.89
C ARG A 14 15.45 7.74 -12.58
N ILE A 15 16.35 8.39 -13.32
CA ILE A 15 16.04 9.60 -14.07
C ILE A 15 14.96 9.33 -15.13
N VAL A 16 15.10 8.30 -15.97
CA VAL A 16 14.09 7.97 -17.01
C VAL A 16 12.72 7.66 -16.39
N TYR A 17 12.66 6.80 -15.37
CA TYR A 17 11.42 6.52 -14.64
C TYR A 17 10.82 7.76 -13.97
N THR A 18 11.67 8.70 -13.52
CA THR A 18 11.18 9.95 -12.90
C THR A 18 10.62 10.88 -13.97
N MET A 19 11.28 11.00 -15.12
CA MET A 19 10.82 11.83 -16.24
C MET A 19 9.48 11.33 -16.80
N GLU A 20 9.34 10.02 -17.05
CA GLU A 20 8.07 9.42 -17.47
C GLU A 20 6.95 9.64 -16.45
N ARG A 21 7.25 9.53 -15.13
CA ARG A 21 6.27 9.89 -14.08
C ARG A 21 5.88 11.36 -14.11
N GLN A 22 6.83 12.27 -14.36
CA GLN A 22 6.52 13.71 -14.43
C GLN A 22 5.60 14.01 -15.62
N GLU A 23 5.80 13.37 -16.77
CA GLU A 23 4.94 13.54 -17.94
C GLU A 23 3.52 13.03 -17.70
N VAL A 24 3.38 11.84 -17.09
CA VAL A 24 2.06 11.29 -16.73
C VAL A 24 1.34 12.17 -15.71
N LEU A 25 2.06 12.68 -14.69
CA LEU A 25 1.50 13.61 -13.70
C LEU A 25 1.05 14.93 -14.35
N LEU A 26 1.84 15.46 -15.29
CA LEU A 26 1.49 16.68 -16.00
C LEU A 26 0.23 16.46 -16.86
N MET A 27 0.14 15.34 -17.56
CA MET A 27 -1.04 14.97 -18.35
C MET A 27 -2.29 14.82 -17.47
N GLN A 28 -2.17 14.18 -16.31
CA GLN A 28 -3.28 14.08 -15.35
C GLN A 28 -3.75 15.48 -14.91
N ARG A 29 -2.83 16.38 -14.55
CA ARG A 29 -3.18 17.76 -14.18
C ARG A 29 -3.89 18.51 -15.32
N MET A 30 -3.44 18.31 -16.57
CA MET A 30 -4.06 18.90 -17.75
C MET A 30 -5.49 18.39 -18.01
N VAL A 31 -5.81 17.16 -17.63
CA VAL A 31 -7.20 16.67 -17.70
C VAL A 31 -8.01 17.20 -16.53
N LEU A 32 -7.46 17.10 -15.31
CA LEU A 32 -8.13 17.46 -14.06
C LEU A 32 -8.49 18.95 -13.97
N GLN A 33 -7.76 19.86 -14.66
CA GLN A 33 -8.08 21.29 -14.68
C GLN A 33 -9.47 21.63 -15.23
N HIS A 34 -10.11 20.70 -15.96
CA HIS A 34 -11.46 20.87 -16.50
C HIS A 34 -12.56 20.51 -15.50
N TYR A 35 -12.20 20.04 -14.30
CA TYR A 35 -13.12 19.65 -13.24
C TYR A 35 -12.94 20.55 -12.02
N ASN A 36 -14.01 20.76 -11.24
CA ASN A 36 -13.88 21.51 -9.99
C ASN A 36 -13.13 20.67 -8.96
N ALA A 37 -12.42 21.32 -8.02
CA ALA A 37 -11.69 20.63 -6.95
C ALA A 37 -12.57 19.66 -6.12
N ARG A 38 -13.85 20.02 -5.91
CA ARG A 38 -14.84 19.16 -5.23
C ARG A 38 -15.15 17.85 -5.96
N ASP A 39 -14.97 17.82 -7.27
CA ASP A 39 -15.30 16.68 -8.15
C ASP A 39 -14.06 15.80 -8.43
N ILE A 40 -12.89 16.16 -7.90
CA ILE A 40 -11.63 15.44 -8.07
C ILE A 40 -11.36 14.64 -6.80
N PHE A 41 -11.44 13.32 -6.87
CA PHE A 41 -11.17 12.43 -5.74
C PHE A 41 -9.80 11.78 -5.85
N ASN A 42 -9.10 11.70 -4.73
CA ASN A 42 -7.94 10.84 -4.56
C ASN A 42 -8.28 9.74 -3.57
N CYS A 43 -7.98 8.50 -3.95
CA CYS A 43 -8.13 7.35 -3.08
C CYS A 43 -6.79 6.62 -2.93
N ASP A 44 -6.48 6.15 -1.72
CA ASP A 44 -5.28 5.37 -1.45
C ASP A 44 -5.54 4.34 -0.34
N GLU A 45 -4.69 3.32 -0.27
CA GLU A 45 -4.77 2.24 0.70
C GLU A 45 -3.63 2.32 1.71
N THR A 46 -3.96 2.25 3.00
CA THR A 46 -2.96 2.16 4.08
C THR A 46 -3.12 0.86 4.87
N GLY A 47 -2.00 0.18 5.14
CA GLY A 47 -1.99 -1.11 5.83
C GLY A 47 -1.54 -0.99 7.29
N LEU A 48 -2.39 -1.40 8.24
CA LEU A 48 -2.04 -1.54 9.66
C LEU A 48 -1.50 -2.94 9.95
N LEU A 49 -0.20 -3.05 10.20
CA LEU A 49 0.51 -4.29 10.53
C LEU A 49 0.53 -4.55 12.05
N TRP A 50 -0.63 -4.82 12.64
CA TRP A 50 -0.80 -4.84 14.11
C TRP A 50 -0.05 -5.94 14.87
N LYS A 51 0.39 -7.01 14.19
CA LYS A 51 1.22 -8.07 14.80
C LYS A 51 2.71 -7.99 14.45
N MET A 52 3.10 -7.00 13.64
CA MET A 52 4.48 -6.92 13.20
C MET A 52 5.36 -6.37 14.32
N VAL A 53 6.36 -7.15 14.72
CA VAL A 53 7.40 -6.75 15.66
C VAL A 53 8.47 -5.94 14.91
N PRO A 54 9.08 -4.91 15.52
CA PRO A 54 10.19 -4.18 14.93
C PRO A 54 11.37 -5.06 14.54
N ASP A 55 12.07 -4.66 13.48
CA ASP A 55 13.23 -5.38 12.92
C ASP A 55 14.42 -5.48 13.88
N ARG A 56 14.50 -4.53 14.80
CA ARG A 56 15.54 -4.44 15.83
C ARG A 56 14.86 -4.30 17.18
N GLY A 57 15.13 -5.25 18.07
CA GLY A 57 14.79 -5.12 19.48
C GLY A 57 15.94 -4.44 20.26
N LEU A 58 15.70 -4.13 21.53
CA LEU A 58 16.72 -3.61 22.46
C LEU A 58 17.74 -4.68 22.91
N SER A 59 17.94 -5.73 22.11
CA SER A 59 18.82 -6.82 22.51
C SER A 59 20.28 -6.39 22.39
N THR A 60 21.02 -6.54 23.48
CA THR A 60 22.48 -6.38 23.53
C THR A 60 23.23 -7.59 22.97
N ARG A 61 22.51 -8.68 22.62
CA ARG A 61 23.06 -9.90 22.06
C ARG A 61 22.44 -10.21 20.70
N SER A 62 23.23 -10.84 19.82
CA SER A 62 22.72 -11.34 18.55
C SER A 62 21.66 -12.41 18.80
N LEU A 63 20.44 -12.19 18.31
CA LEU A 63 19.35 -13.15 18.38
C LEU A 63 19.07 -13.69 16.97
N PRO A 64 18.67 -14.98 16.84
CA PRO A 64 18.22 -15.52 15.56
C PRO A 64 17.08 -14.67 14.98
N GLY A 65 17.10 -14.46 13.66
CA GLY A 65 16.07 -13.70 12.96
C GLY A 65 14.68 -14.35 13.16
N ARG A 66 13.72 -13.58 13.68
CA ARG A 66 12.32 -14.03 13.76
C ARG A 66 11.60 -13.75 12.45
N LYS A 67 10.81 -14.73 11.97
CA LYS A 67 9.88 -14.50 10.86
C LYS A 67 8.84 -13.47 11.30
N LYS A 68 8.72 -12.37 10.54
CA LYS A 68 7.74 -11.32 10.84
C LYS A 68 6.33 -11.81 10.55
N GLU A 69 5.43 -11.62 11.52
CA GLU A 69 4.00 -11.82 11.30
C GLU A 69 3.42 -10.58 10.59
N LYS A 70 3.17 -10.70 9.29
CA LYS A 70 2.64 -9.62 8.45
C LYS A 70 1.10 -9.56 8.46
N ALA A 71 0.48 -9.88 9.60
CA ALA A 71 -0.97 -9.74 9.72
C ALA A 71 -1.32 -8.26 9.57
N ARG A 72 -2.16 -7.94 8.57
CA ARG A 72 -2.54 -6.58 8.22
C ARG A 72 -4.04 -6.43 8.09
N ILE A 73 -4.53 -5.26 8.47
CA ILE A 73 -5.85 -4.74 8.07
C ILE A 73 -5.55 -3.54 7.18
N THR A 74 -6.10 -3.51 5.97
CA THR A 74 -5.93 -2.39 5.06
C THR A 74 -7.15 -1.47 5.18
N ALA A 75 -6.93 -0.16 5.26
CA ALA A 75 -7.97 0.85 5.16
C ALA A 75 -7.87 1.54 3.79
N HIS A 76 -8.96 1.53 3.03
CA HIS A 76 -9.10 2.32 1.82
C HIS A 76 -9.68 3.69 2.20
N LEU A 77 -8.93 4.74 1.90
CA LEU A 77 -9.25 6.12 2.22
C LEU A 77 -9.50 6.87 0.92
N CYS A 78 -10.55 7.69 0.88
CA CYS A 78 -10.80 8.54 -0.29
C CYS A 78 -11.40 9.88 0.12
N CYS A 79 -10.89 10.95 -0.51
CA CYS A 79 -11.24 12.33 -0.22
C CYS A 79 -11.20 13.14 -1.51
N ASN A 80 -12.08 14.13 -1.63
CA ASN A 80 -11.99 15.10 -2.72
C ASN A 80 -10.84 16.10 -2.49
N SER A 81 -10.45 16.81 -3.55
CA SER A 81 -9.24 17.63 -3.56
C SER A 81 -9.34 18.89 -2.70
N ASP A 82 -10.55 19.40 -2.44
CA ASP A 82 -10.77 20.54 -1.53
C ASP A 82 -11.06 20.11 -0.08
N GLY A 83 -11.24 18.81 0.16
CA GLY A 83 -11.45 18.23 1.48
C GLY A 83 -12.89 18.34 2.01
N SER A 84 -13.84 18.84 1.23
CA SER A 84 -15.23 18.97 1.65
C SER A 84 -15.95 17.63 1.79
N GLU A 85 -15.51 16.61 1.03
CA GLU A 85 -16.12 15.29 1.02
C GLU A 85 -15.08 14.20 1.26
N ARG A 86 -15.44 13.27 2.16
CA ARG A 86 -14.66 12.07 2.47
C ARG A 86 -15.58 10.87 2.37
N LEU A 87 -15.18 9.88 1.57
CA LEU A 87 -15.93 8.63 1.51
C LEU A 87 -15.77 7.85 2.83
N PRO A 88 -16.78 7.07 3.24
CA PRO A 88 -16.65 6.18 4.39
C PRO A 88 -15.43 5.26 4.24
N ILE A 89 -14.69 5.08 5.34
CA ILE A 89 -13.50 4.23 5.35
C ILE A 89 -13.92 2.78 5.12
N TRP A 90 -13.29 2.11 4.15
CA TRP A 90 -13.51 0.69 3.91
C TRP A 90 -12.33 -0.12 4.45
N PHE A 91 -12.63 -1.06 5.33
CA PHE A 91 -11.63 -1.99 5.87
C PHE A 91 -11.58 -3.26 5.03
N ILE A 92 -10.41 -3.52 4.46
CA ILE A 92 -10.10 -4.73 3.70
C ILE A 92 -9.29 -5.65 4.62
N GLY A 93 -9.95 -6.72 5.05
CA GLY A 93 -9.38 -7.75 5.91
C GLY A 93 -8.79 -8.93 5.13
N LYS A 94 -8.76 -10.11 5.77
CA LYS A 94 -8.44 -11.36 5.08
C LYS A 94 -9.60 -11.76 4.18
N ALA A 95 -9.29 -12.11 2.93
CA ALA A 95 -10.27 -12.73 2.05
C ALA A 95 -10.75 -14.04 2.66
N GLN A 96 -12.07 -14.26 2.68
CA GLN A 96 -12.67 -15.53 3.10
C GLN A 96 -12.16 -16.68 2.22
N GLN A 97 -12.01 -16.42 0.92
CA GLN A 97 -11.43 -17.35 -0.04
C GLN A 97 -10.32 -16.66 -0.86
N PRO A 98 -9.04 -16.81 -0.46
CA PRO A 98 -7.92 -16.29 -1.24
C PRO A 98 -7.93 -16.81 -2.69
N HIS A 99 -7.73 -15.89 -3.63
CA HIS A 99 -7.73 -16.21 -5.06
C HIS A 99 -6.74 -17.31 -5.44
N ALA A 100 -5.57 -17.37 -4.78
CA ALA A 100 -4.58 -18.42 -5.01
C ALA A 100 -5.15 -19.83 -4.76
N PHE A 101 -6.01 -20.01 -3.74
CA PHE A 101 -6.66 -21.30 -3.49
C PHE A 101 -7.72 -21.61 -4.53
N ARG A 102 -8.52 -20.61 -4.94
CA ARG A 102 -9.49 -20.77 -6.03
C ARG A 102 -8.81 -21.18 -7.35
N ALA A 103 -7.74 -20.48 -7.72
CA ALA A 103 -6.99 -20.75 -8.95
C ALA A 103 -6.36 -22.15 -8.96
N ALA A 104 -5.94 -22.64 -7.78
CA ALA A 104 -5.38 -23.98 -7.62
C ALA A 104 -6.44 -25.08 -7.39
N GLY A 105 -7.73 -24.75 -7.39
CA GLY A 105 -8.81 -25.71 -7.09
C GLY A 105 -8.79 -26.23 -5.65
N ILE A 106 -8.13 -25.52 -4.73
CA ILE A 106 -8.00 -25.93 -3.34
C ILE A 106 -9.25 -25.54 -2.55
N ILE A 107 -9.92 -26.54 -1.99
CA ILE A 107 -11.06 -26.37 -1.07
C ILE A 107 -10.51 -25.98 0.30
N ILE A 108 -10.75 -24.75 0.73
CA ILE A 108 -10.18 -24.18 1.97
C ILE A 108 -10.69 -24.90 3.22
N GLU A 109 -11.93 -25.39 3.20
CA GLU A 109 -12.56 -26.14 4.30
C GLU A 109 -11.75 -27.40 4.67
N ASN A 110 -11.06 -28.00 3.69
CA ASN A 110 -10.25 -29.19 3.89
C ASN A 110 -8.88 -28.90 4.54
N LEU A 111 -8.46 -27.63 4.59
CA LEU A 111 -7.16 -27.23 5.14
C LEU A 111 -7.17 -27.12 6.67
N ASN A 112 -8.34 -27.25 7.32
CA ASN A 112 -8.52 -27.19 8.77
C ASN A 112 -7.81 -25.98 9.43
N LEU A 113 -7.74 -24.87 8.69
CA LEU A 113 -7.15 -23.62 9.14
C LEU A 113 -8.18 -22.91 10.03
N LYS A 114 -8.02 -23.04 11.35
CA LYS A 114 -8.77 -22.25 12.34
C LYS A 114 -8.28 -20.81 12.39
#